data_AF-A0A2H3CHG8-F1
#
_entry.id   AF-A0A2H3CHG8-F1
#
_cell.length_a   1.000
_cell.length_b   1.000
_cell.length_c   1.000
_cell.angle_alpha   90.00
_cell.angle_beta   90.00
_cell.angle_gamma   90.00
#
_symmetry.space_group_name_H-M   'P 1'
#
loop_
_entity.id
_entity.type
_entity.pdbx_description
1 polymer ?
#
loop_
_entity_poly.entity_id
_entity_poly.type
_entity_poly.pdbx_seq_one_letter_code
_entity_poly.pdbx_strand_id
1 'polypeptide(L)'
;MAVDSFQLCGDIPSFNLDGDRYAVLKLLYTLVSSSEYDGDASVRSHDLRITLVIFFRVLNSTSPHPRFLPGDWCTPTMAAVFVRIAFQDDAWASQHEPAHGYNSQLSAAAELVHHFLQFPPVMNKTFSHFGSRRLLGPIASLRGSDLARNAGLSMILNTFITGLESDELNPATFQQSVAYLFEPDNLLTVCAVLLTWGKAHSALHRLALLRRDDPAWPECLTKLDTIPIQFGVHLDSHVIMDVRKFVKGGCVGVYGINNPGSHTPRRDQDGSCPPKDSPSRLKLWLNQLWPHRGIRATNERVARFSGDGQV
;
A
#
# COMPACT_ATOMS: atom_id res chain seq x y z
N MET A 1 -22.93 -12.17 7.03
CA MET A 1 -21.46 -12.32 7.15
C MET A 1 -20.86 -11.11 6.46
N ALA A 2 -20.14 -10.30 7.22
CA ALA A 2 -19.54 -9.05 6.76
C ALA A 2 -18.32 -9.39 5.89
N VAL A 3 -18.29 -8.86 4.67
CA VAL A 3 -17.05 -8.77 3.89
C VAL A 3 -16.45 -7.44 4.32
N ASP A 4 -15.45 -7.50 5.18
CA ASP A 4 -14.73 -6.31 5.63
C ASP A 4 -14.23 -5.54 4.41
N SER A 5 -14.63 -4.27 4.36
CA SER A 5 -14.21 -3.35 3.31
C SER A 5 -12.70 -3.14 3.40
N PHE A 6 -12.01 -3.52 2.34
CA PHE A 6 -10.58 -3.23 2.15
C PHE A 6 -10.36 -1.71 2.22
N GLN A 7 -9.74 -1.23 3.29
CA GLN A 7 -9.33 0.17 3.41
C GLN A 7 -8.05 0.39 2.61
N LEU A 8 -8.24 0.94 1.41
CA LEU A 8 -7.19 1.42 0.53
C LEU A 8 -6.61 2.74 1.08
N CYS A 9 -5.48 3.20 0.50
CA CYS A 9 -4.93 4.51 0.80
C CYS A 9 -5.93 5.59 0.37
N GLY A 10 -6.73 6.05 1.34
CA GLY A 10 -7.96 6.80 1.12
C GLY A 10 -9.16 5.87 0.95
N ASP A 11 -10.27 6.19 1.60
CA ASP A 11 -11.55 5.50 1.43
C ASP A 11 -11.96 5.53 -0.05
N ILE A 12 -11.51 4.57 -0.84
CA ILE A 12 -12.01 4.43 -2.21
C ILE A 12 -13.42 3.90 -2.06
N PRO A 13 -14.45 4.70 -2.38
CA PRO A 13 -15.82 4.26 -2.19
C PRO A 13 -16.06 3.04 -3.08
N SER A 14 -16.78 2.07 -2.53
CA SER A 14 -17.27 0.95 -3.33
C SER A 14 -18.38 1.45 -4.25
N PHE A 15 -18.31 1.08 -5.52
CA PHE A 15 -19.28 1.43 -6.53
C PHE A 15 -19.98 0.18 -7.06
N ASN A 16 -21.24 0.35 -7.45
CA ASN A 16 -21.99 -0.73 -8.06
C ASN A 16 -21.35 -1.17 -9.38
N LEU A 17 -21.32 -2.47 -9.62
CA LEU A 17 -20.94 -3.04 -10.91
C LEU A 17 -21.97 -2.61 -11.99
N ASP A 18 -21.55 -1.69 -12.87
CA ASP A 18 -22.27 -1.28 -14.07
C ASP A 18 -21.62 -1.86 -15.34
N GLY A 19 -22.21 -1.57 -16.50
CA GLY A 19 -21.71 -2.06 -17.79
C GLY A 19 -20.31 -1.58 -18.13
N ASP A 20 -19.97 -0.36 -17.76
CA ASP A 20 -18.67 0.25 -18.05
C ASP A 20 -17.57 -0.37 -17.17
N ARG A 21 -17.81 -0.48 -15.87
CA ARG A 21 -16.89 -1.16 -14.93
C ARG A 21 -16.71 -2.62 -15.29
N TYR A 22 -17.78 -3.30 -15.70
CA TYR A 22 -17.69 -4.66 -16.19
C TYR A 22 -16.77 -4.76 -17.41
N ALA A 23 -16.95 -3.89 -18.41
CA ALA A 23 -16.12 -3.88 -19.61
C ALA A 23 -14.65 -3.56 -19.30
N VAL A 24 -14.41 -2.54 -18.46
CA VAL A 24 -13.06 -2.14 -18.04
C VAL A 24 -12.37 -3.26 -17.27
N LEU A 25 -13.03 -3.87 -16.28
CA LEU A 25 -12.45 -4.99 -15.54
C LEU A 25 -12.19 -6.19 -16.44
N LYS A 26 -13.07 -6.48 -17.39
CA LYS A 26 -12.88 -7.60 -18.33
C LYS A 26 -11.67 -7.37 -19.24
N LEU A 27 -11.52 -6.15 -19.74
CA LEU A 27 -10.35 -5.75 -20.54
C LEU A 27 -9.07 -5.84 -19.72
N LEU A 28 -9.03 -5.20 -18.56
CA LEU A 28 -7.86 -5.21 -17.67
C LEU A 28 -7.50 -6.62 -17.24
N TYR A 29 -8.48 -7.45 -16.88
CA TYR A 29 -8.26 -8.84 -16.55
C TYR A 29 -7.63 -9.62 -17.72
N THR A 30 -8.13 -9.41 -18.95
CA THR A 30 -7.59 -10.05 -20.15
C THR A 30 -6.15 -9.62 -20.42
N LEU A 31 -5.81 -8.35 -20.15
CA LEU A 31 -4.45 -7.84 -20.27
C LEU A 31 -3.51 -8.48 -19.23
N VAL A 32 -3.86 -8.42 -17.94
CA VAL A 32 -2.98 -8.92 -16.86
C VAL A 32 -2.90 -10.45 -16.79
N SER A 33 -3.84 -11.16 -17.42
CA SER A 33 -3.81 -12.63 -17.53
C SER A 33 -3.17 -13.14 -18.83
N SER A 34 -2.81 -12.24 -19.76
CA SER A 34 -2.12 -12.61 -21.00
C SER A 34 -0.74 -13.19 -20.71
N SER A 35 -0.35 -14.24 -21.43
CA SER A 35 1.00 -14.81 -21.37
C SER A 35 2.09 -13.81 -21.81
N GLU A 36 1.72 -12.81 -22.60
CA GLU A 36 2.64 -11.77 -23.09
C GLU A 36 2.85 -10.64 -22.06
N TYR A 37 2.05 -10.60 -21.00
CA TYR A 37 2.07 -9.51 -20.01
C TYR A 37 3.42 -9.34 -19.30
N ASP A 38 4.21 -10.41 -19.23
CA ASP A 38 5.57 -10.40 -18.68
C ASP A 38 6.64 -10.84 -19.69
N GLY A 39 6.20 -11.24 -20.90
CA GLY A 39 7.05 -11.93 -21.88
C GLY A 39 7.87 -11.00 -22.77
N ASP A 40 7.51 -9.72 -22.87
CA ASP A 40 8.12 -8.81 -23.84
C ASP A 40 9.00 -7.75 -23.16
N ALA A 41 10.31 -7.78 -23.47
CA ALA A 41 11.28 -6.78 -23.05
C ALA A 41 10.99 -5.38 -23.60
N SER A 42 10.02 -5.25 -24.51
CA SER A 42 9.56 -3.98 -25.07
C SER A 42 8.70 -3.16 -24.09
N VAL A 43 7.96 -3.81 -23.18
CA VAL A 43 7.07 -3.13 -22.24
C VAL A 43 7.90 -2.63 -21.05
N ARG A 44 7.84 -1.33 -20.78
CA ARG A 44 8.54 -0.75 -19.63
C ARG A 44 7.90 -1.30 -18.36
N SER A 45 8.71 -1.77 -17.41
CA SER A 45 8.27 -2.25 -16.09
C SER A 45 7.28 -1.33 -15.40
N HIS A 46 7.43 -0.02 -15.63
CA HIS A 46 6.53 1.01 -15.17
C HIS A 46 5.10 0.88 -15.73
N ASP A 47 4.94 0.61 -17.03
CA ASP A 47 3.62 0.45 -17.67
C ASP A 47 2.89 -0.80 -17.15
N LEU A 48 3.64 -1.87 -16.87
CA LEU A 48 3.11 -3.07 -16.22
C LEU A 48 2.62 -2.76 -14.80
N ARG A 49 3.37 -1.97 -14.03
CA ARG A 49 2.96 -1.57 -12.67
C ARG A 49 1.71 -0.71 -12.69
N ILE A 50 1.65 0.28 -13.58
CA ILE A 50 0.46 1.14 -13.73
C ILE A 50 -0.76 0.30 -14.08
N THR A 51 -0.63 -0.61 -15.03
CA THR A 51 -1.73 -1.48 -15.47
C THR A 51 -2.25 -2.33 -14.31
N LEU A 52 -1.36 -2.91 -13.49
CA LEU A 52 -1.75 -3.62 -12.27
C LEU A 52 -2.41 -2.69 -11.25
N VAL A 53 -1.87 -1.49 -11.01
CA VAL A 53 -2.47 -0.53 -10.06
C VAL A 53 -3.90 -0.20 -10.48
N ILE A 54 -4.12 0.10 -11.76
CA ILE A 54 -5.45 0.39 -12.29
C ILE A 54 -6.37 -0.82 -12.12
N PHE A 55 -5.90 -2.02 -12.48
CA PHE A 55 -6.67 -3.24 -12.31
C PHE A 55 -7.09 -3.47 -10.86
N PHE A 56 -6.17 -3.41 -9.89
CA PHE A 56 -6.48 -3.61 -8.47
C PHE A 56 -7.37 -2.50 -7.89
N ARG A 57 -7.18 -1.24 -8.29
CA ARG A 57 -8.07 -0.14 -7.88
C ARG A 57 -9.49 -0.33 -8.39
N VAL A 58 -9.66 -0.66 -9.67
CA VAL A 58 -11.00 -0.87 -10.24
C VAL A 58 -11.63 -2.11 -9.62
N LEU A 59 -10.85 -3.19 -9.40
CA LEU A 59 -11.32 -4.42 -8.77
C LEU A 59 -11.83 -4.16 -7.36
N ASN A 60 -11.00 -3.56 -6.50
CA ASN A 60 -11.33 -3.33 -5.09
C ASN A 60 -12.41 -2.24 -4.90
N SER A 61 -12.61 -1.36 -5.88
CA SER A 61 -13.67 -0.34 -5.84
C SER A 61 -15.00 -0.81 -6.45
N THR A 62 -15.12 -2.05 -6.89
CA THR A 62 -16.33 -2.55 -7.57
C THR A 62 -17.02 -3.62 -6.74
N SER A 63 -18.32 -3.44 -6.49
CA SER A 63 -19.17 -4.39 -5.78
C SER A 63 -20.51 -4.56 -6.50
N PRO A 64 -21.04 -5.79 -6.66
CA PRO A 64 -20.36 -7.06 -6.38
C PRO A 64 -19.21 -7.31 -7.36
N HIS A 65 -18.30 -8.22 -7.00
CA HIS A 65 -17.26 -8.68 -7.91
C HIS A 65 -17.90 -9.30 -9.17
N PRO A 66 -17.35 -9.04 -10.37
CA PRO A 66 -17.95 -9.49 -11.61
C PRO A 66 -17.86 -11.01 -11.75
N ARG A 67 -18.93 -11.63 -12.26
CA ARG A 67 -19.06 -13.10 -12.36
C ARG A 67 -17.98 -13.79 -13.22
N PHE A 68 -17.31 -13.06 -14.11
CA PHE A 68 -16.21 -13.62 -14.90
C PHE A 68 -14.91 -13.80 -14.11
N LEU A 69 -14.79 -13.17 -12.93
CA LEU A 69 -13.72 -13.41 -11.96
C LEU A 69 -14.25 -14.40 -10.92
N PRO A 70 -14.03 -15.72 -11.11
CA PRO A 70 -14.32 -16.68 -10.06
C PRO A 70 -13.46 -16.39 -8.83
N GLY A 71 -13.82 -16.92 -7.65
CA GLY A 71 -13.10 -16.64 -6.40
C GLY A 71 -11.61 -16.98 -6.43
N ASP A 72 -11.20 -17.87 -7.33
CA ASP A 72 -9.84 -18.37 -7.57
C ASP A 72 -9.22 -17.83 -8.87
N TRP A 73 -9.70 -16.70 -9.41
CA TRP A 73 -9.23 -16.14 -10.68
C TRP A 73 -7.72 -15.89 -10.74
N CYS A 74 -7.09 -15.57 -9.60
CA CYS A 74 -5.67 -15.32 -9.52
C CYS A 74 -4.93 -16.64 -9.26
N THR A 75 -4.40 -17.24 -10.33
CA THR A 75 -3.63 -18.47 -10.24
C THR A 75 -2.28 -18.25 -9.53
N PRO A 76 -1.67 -19.29 -8.95
CA PRO A 76 -0.33 -19.16 -8.33
C PRO A 76 0.73 -18.61 -9.29
N THR A 77 0.65 -18.96 -10.58
CA THR A 77 1.53 -18.43 -11.63
C THR A 77 1.30 -16.93 -11.82
N MET A 78 0.05 -16.49 -11.89
CA MET A 78 -0.32 -15.08 -12.02
C MET A 78 0.14 -14.27 -10.80
N ALA A 79 -0.06 -14.78 -9.59
CA ALA A 79 0.43 -14.16 -8.36
C ALA A 79 1.96 -14.01 -8.37
N ALA A 80 2.69 -15.01 -8.87
CA ALA A 80 4.15 -14.93 -9.02
C ALA A 80 4.58 -13.85 -10.01
N VAL A 81 3.86 -13.69 -11.12
CA VAL A 81 4.09 -12.62 -12.11
C VAL A 81 3.87 -11.25 -11.49
N PHE A 82 2.76 -11.06 -10.79
CA PHE A 82 2.43 -9.78 -10.14
C PHE A 82 3.49 -9.38 -9.12
N VAL A 83 3.89 -10.30 -8.25
CA VAL A 83 4.97 -10.07 -7.27
C VAL A 83 6.27 -9.72 -7.99
N ARG A 84 6.65 -10.43 -9.05
CA ARG A 84 7.87 -10.10 -9.81
C ARG A 84 7.81 -8.69 -10.40
N ILE A 85 6.68 -8.25 -10.95
CA ILE A 85 6.52 -6.90 -11.52
C ILE A 85 6.66 -5.82 -10.44
N ALA A 86 6.06 -6.04 -9.27
CA ALA A 86 6.14 -5.09 -8.15
C ALA A 86 7.55 -4.98 -7.57
N PHE A 87 8.29 -6.09 -7.49
CA PHE A 87 9.65 -6.16 -6.92
C PHE A 87 10.76 -6.32 -7.96
N GLN A 88 10.52 -5.94 -9.22
CA GLN A 88 11.51 -6.11 -10.29
C GLN A 88 12.81 -5.32 -10.03
N ASP A 89 12.69 -4.20 -9.33
CA ASP A 89 13.76 -3.32 -8.88
C ASP A 89 13.41 -2.77 -7.48
N ASP A 90 14.25 -1.88 -6.94
CA ASP A 90 14.03 -1.25 -5.63
C ASP A 90 13.03 -0.06 -5.68
N ALA A 91 12.26 0.11 -6.76
CA ALA A 91 11.32 1.24 -6.88
C ALA A 91 10.18 1.21 -5.85
N TRP A 92 9.86 0.03 -5.31
CA TRP A 92 8.91 -0.11 -4.21
C TRP A 92 9.39 0.56 -2.92
N ALA A 93 10.72 0.67 -2.74
CA ALA A 93 11.36 1.34 -1.61
C ALA A 93 11.91 2.73 -1.99
N SER A 94 11.77 3.16 -3.24
CA SER A 94 12.30 4.43 -3.73
C SER A 94 11.28 5.56 -3.60
N GLN A 95 11.77 6.74 -3.23
CA GLN A 95 11.00 7.98 -3.22
C GLN A 95 10.94 8.67 -4.61
N HIS A 96 11.77 8.23 -5.56
CA HIS A 96 12.07 8.97 -6.79
C HIS A 96 11.30 8.48 -8.03
N GLU A 97 10.46 7.46 -7.91
CA GLU A 97 9.55 7.13 -9.00
C GLU A 97 8.46 8.22 -9.04
N PRO A 98 8.29 8.94 -10.16
CA PRO A 98 7.32 10.02 -10.22
C PRO A 98 5.94 9.45 -9.96
N ALA A 99 5.35 9.83 -8.82
CA ALA A 99 3.93 9.67 -8.62
C ALA A 99 3.24 10.34 -9.82
N HIS A 100 2.54 9.56 -10.63
CA HIS A 100 1.63 10.14 -11.62
C HIS A 100 0.69 11.09 -10.89
N GLY A 101 0.30 12.19 -11.56
CA GLY A 101 -0.37 13.40 -11.04
C GLY A 101 -1.63 13.21 -10.21
N TYR A 102 -1.50 12.43 -9.16
CA TYR A 102 -2.44 12.00 -8.15
C TYR A 102 -1.84 12.42 -6.81
N ASN A 103 -2.70 12.74 -5.85
CA ASN A 103 -2.29 13.05 -4.48
C ASN A 103 -1.73 11.83 -3.71
N SER A 104 -1.29 10.76 -4.39
CA SER A 104 -0.69 9.58 -3.76
C SER A 104 0.80 9.81 -3.56
N GLN A 105 1.24 9.78 -2.30
CA GLN A 105 2.66 9.85 -1.92
C GLN A 105 3.45 8.57 -2.25
N LEU A 106 2.86 7.62 -3.01
CA LEU A 106 3.42 6.30 -3.27
C LEU A 106 3.84 6.16 -4.74
N SER A 107 4.93 5.43 -4.96
CA SER A 107 5.26 4.90 -6.29
C SER A 107 4.26 3.81 -6.69
N ALA A 108 4.16 3.52 -8.00
CA ALA A 108 3.29 2.45 -8.48
C ALA A 108 3.70 1.09 -7.88
N ALA A 109 5.01 0.85 -7.76
CA ALA A 109 5.54 -0.33 -7.09
C ALA A 109 5.14 -0.39 -5.61
N ALA A 110 5.30 0.71 -4.86
CA ALA A 110 4.94 0.76 -3.44
C ALA A 110 3.44 0.52 -3.20
N GLU A 111 2.59 1.07 -4.06
CA GLU A 111 1.15 0.85 -4.00
C GLU A 111 0.77 -0.61 -4.27
N LEU A 112 1.40 -1.25 -5.27
CA LEU A 112 1.19 -2.68 -5.51
C LEU A 112 1.60 -3.53 -4.33
N VAL A 113 2.78 -3.27 -3.75
CA VAL A 113 3.25 -3.99 -2.56
C VAL A 113 2.24 -3.84 -1.43
N HIS A 114 1.75 -2.62 -1.18
CA HIS A 114 0.72 -2.38 -0.18
C HIS A 114 -0.55 -3.19 -0.45
N HIS A 115 -1.05 -3.22 -1.70
CA HIS A 115 -2.22 -4.04 -2.06
C HIS A 115 -1.97 -5.53 -1.88
N PHE A 116 -0.82 -6.04 -2.33
CA PHE A 116 -0.54 -7.46 -2.32
C PHE A 116 -0.39 -8.02 -0.91
N LEU A 117 0.07 -7.22 0.03
CA LEU A 117 0.13 -7.61 1.45
C LEU A 117 -1.25 -7.79 2.09
N GLN A 118 -2.31 -7.27 1.47
CA GLN A 118 -3.69 -7.36 1.97
C GLN A 118 -4.58 -8.25 1.09
N PHE A 119 -4.11 -8.64 -0.10
CA PHE A 119 -4.92 -9.36 -1.08
C PHE A 119 -4.64 -10.87 -1.00
N PRO A 120 -5.55 -11.70 -0.42
CA PRO A 120 -5.27 -13.09 -0.09
C PRO A 120 -4.67 -13.93 -1.22
N PRO A 121 -5.13 -13.82 -2.49
CA PRO A 121 -4.56 -14.61 -3.58
C PRO A 121 -3.08 -14.34 -3.88
N VAL A 122 -2.55 -13.17 -3.50
CA VAL A 122 -1.15 -12.78 -3.75
C VAL A 122 -0.33 -12.64 -2.46
N MET A 123 -1.00 -12.51 -1.31
CA MET A 123 -0.42 -12.28 0.02
C MET A 123 0.70 -13.27 0.33
N ASN A 124 0.43 -14.57 0.28
CA ASN A 124 1.44 -15.61 0.58
C ASN A 124 2.71 -15.49 -0.26
N LYS A 125 2.54 -15.18 -1.55
CA LYS A 125 3.68 -15.03 -2.46
C LYS A 125 4.49 -13.77 -2.12
N THR A 126 3.81 -12.69 -1.79
CA THR A 126 4.41 -11.41 -1.38
C THR A 126 5.22 -11.56 -0.09
N PHE A 127 4.65 -12.18 0.94
CA PHE A 127 5.35 -12.42 2.21
C PHE A 127 6.58 -13.32 2.04
N SER A 128 6.44 -14.41 1.27
CA SER A 128 7.56 -15.29 0.93
C SER A 128 8.65 -14.57 0.14
N HIS A 129 8.28 -13.67 -0.78
CA HIS A 129 9.23 -12.86 -1.53
C HIS A 129 10.00 -11.88 -0.63
N PHE A 130 9.31 -11.23 0.31
CA PHE A 130 9.91 -10.33 1.31
C PHE A 130 11.05 -10.98 2.08
N GLY A 131 10.81 -12.17 2.62
CA GLY A 131 11.82 -12.94 3.35
C GLY A 131 12.94 -13.47 2.45
N SER A 132 12.58 -14.14 1.35
CA SER A 132 13.56 -14.78 0.46
C SER A 132 14.49 -13.80 -0.26
N ARG A 133 14.02 -12.59 -0.58
CA ARG A 133 14.83 -11.53 -1.19
C ARG A 133 15.47 -10.57 -0.19
N ARG A 134 15.27 -10.79 1.11
CA ARG A 134 15.86 -9.97 2.18
C ARG A 134 15.53 -8.47 2.00
N LEU A 135 14.26 -8.15 1.74
CA LEU A 135 13.81 -6.81 1.33
C LEU A 135 13.92 -5.72 2.42
N LEU A 136 14.18 -6.08 3.68
CA LEU A 136 14.51 -5.10 4.73
C LEU A 136 15.96 -4.60 4.64
N GLY A 137 16.86 -5.35 3.98
CA GLY A 137 18.25 -4.98 3.80
C GLY A 137 18.44 -3.64 3.06
N PRO A 138 17.80 -3.44 1.90
CA PRO A 138 17.82 -2.15 1.21
C PRO A 138 17.25 -1.00 2.05
N ILE A 139 16.24 -1.25 2.89
CA ILE A 139 15.68 -0.22 3.79
C ILE A 139 16.71 0.16 4.87
N ALA A 140 17.46 -0.81 5.39
CA ALA A 140 18.46 -0.60 6.42
C ALA A 140 19.62 0.31 5.98
N SER A 141 19.81 0.53 4.68
CA SER A 141 20.84 1.43 4.13
C SER A 141 20.34 2.88 3.93
N LEU A 142 19.03 3.13 4.02
CA LEU A 142 18.46 4.46 3.83
C LEU A 142 18.87 5.43 4.96
N ARG A 143 19.09 6.70 4.63
CA ARG A 143 19.54 7.73 5.56
C ARG A 143 18.80 9.06 5.35
N GLY A 144 18.72 9.85 6.40
CA GLY A 144 18.23 11.21 6.42
C GLY A 144 16.87 11.39 5.75
N SER A 145 16.87 12.28 4.75
CA SER A 145 15.67 12.60 3.98
C SER A 145 15.07 11.42 3.23
N ASP A 146 15.87 10.44 2.83
CA ASP A 146 15.39 9.30 2.03
C ASP A 146 14.47 8.40 2.86
N LEU A 147 14.76 8.25 4.16
CA LEU A 147 13.89 7.55 5.09
C LEU A 147 12.73 8.47 5.54
N ALA A 148 13.04 9.71 5.94
CA ALA A 148 12.06 10.63 6.51
C ALA A 148 10.95 11.02 5.53
N ARG A 149 11.25 11.13 4.24
CA ARG A 149 10.26 11.54 3.22
C ARG A 149 9.54 10.36 2.56
N ASN A 150 9.90 9.13 2.91
CA ASN A 150 9.31 7.94 2.32
C ASN A 150 8.16 7.38 3.18
N ALA A 151 7.02 8.06 3.10
CA ALA A 151 5.78 7.65 3.77
C ALA A 151 5.34 6.23 3.38
N GLY A 152 5.65 5.82 2.14
CA GLY A 152 5.28 4.53 1.60
C GLY A 152 5.89 3.36 2.35
N LEU A 153 7.15 3.48 2.80
CA LEU A 153 7.79 2.44 3.59
C LEU A 153 7.09 2.19 4.93
N SER A 154 6.71 3.26 5.64
CA SER A 154 5.96 3.12 6.90
C SER A 154 4.61 2.43 6.66
N MET A 155 3.91 2.81 5.59
CA MET A 155 2.63 2.20 5.22
C MET A 155 2.77 0.72 4.85
N ILE A 156 3.76 0.37 4.04
CA ILE A 156 4.07 -1.00 3.64
C ILE A 156 4.41 -1.84 4.86
N LEU A 157 5.29 -1.38 5.75
CA LEU A 157 5.67 -2.14 6.94
C LEU A 157 4.52 -2.28 7.95
N ASN A 158 3.72 -1.24 8.14
CA ASN A 158 2.49 -1.34 8.95
C ASN A 158 1.55 -2.41 8.38
N THR A 159 1.40 -2.44 7.05
CA THR A 159 0.56 -3.41 6.36
C THR A 159 1.15 -4.82 6.42
N PHE A 160 2.47 -4.95 6.31
CA PHE A 160 3.18 -6.21 6.46
C PHE A 160 2.95 -6.80 7.85
N ILE A 161 3.13 -5.99 8.90
CA ILE A 161 2.92 -6.43 10.29
C ILE A 161 1.45 -6.80 10.53
N THR A 162 0.51 -5.98 10.04
CA THR A 162 -0.92 -6.25 10.17
C THR A 162 -1.32 -7.53 9.42
N GLY A 163 -0.76 -7.76 8.23
CA GLY A 163 -1.04 -8.95 7.42
C GLY A 163 -0.51 -10.26 8.03
N LEU A 164 0.44 -10.21 8.98
CA LEU A 164 0.86 -11.39 9.73
C LEU A 164 -0.23 -11.95 10.65
N GLU A 165 -1.25 -11.16 10.97
CA GLU A 165 -2.40 -11.60 11.76
C GLU A 165 -3.52 -12.19 10.89
N SER A 166 -3.34 -12.27 9.57
CA SER A 166 -4.33 -12.80 8.64
C SER A 166 -4.43 -14.32 8.72
N ASP A 167 -5.66 -14.83 8.84
CA ASP A 167 -5.95 -16.28 8.80
C ASP A 167 -5.69 -16.91 7.42
N GLU A 168 -5.58 -16.09 6.36
CA GLU A 168 -5.29 -16.51 4.98
C GLU A 168 -3.78 -16.72 4.74
N LEU A 169 -2.92 -16.33 5.69
CA LEU A 169 -1.48 -16.49 5.56
C LEU A 169 -1.05 -17.91 5.93
N ASN A 170 -0.31 -18.56 5.03
CA ASN A 170 0.17 -19.92 5.20
C ASN A 170 1.05 -20.00 6.47
N PRO A 171 0.87 -21.00 7.35
CA PRO A 171 1.62 -21.10 8.60
C PRO A 171 3.15 -21.10 8.42
N ALA A 172 3.65 -21.75 7.36
CA ALA A 172 5.07 -21.76 7.03
C ALA A 172 5.59 -20.36 6.61
N THR A 173 4.78 -19.63 5.83
CA THR A 173 5.10 -18.26 5.40
C THR A 173 5.06 -17.31 6.58
N PHE A 174 4.05 -17.42 7.45
CA PHE A 174 3.98 -16.68 8.71
C PHE A 174 5.25 -16.90 9.56
N GLN A 175 5.62 -18.15 9.83
CA GLN A 175 6.81 -18.47 10.63
C GLN A 175 8.09 -17.92 10.01
N GLN A 176 8.26 -18.06 8.68
CA GLN A 176 9.41 -17.52 7.96
C GLN A 176 9.47 -15.99 8.06
N SER A 177 8.35 -15.31 7.84
CA SER A 177 8.28 -13.84 7.88
C SER A 177 8.51 -13.30 9.29
N VAL A 178 7.98 -13.96 10.32
CA VAL A 178 8.26 -13.63 11.72
C VAL A 178 9.73 -13.85 12.06
N ALA A 179 10.30 -15.01 11.71
CA ALA A 179 11.73 -15.26 11.95
C ALA A 179 12.62 -14.20 11.27
N TYR A 180 12.27 -13.80 10.05
CA TYR A 180 12.98 -12.76 9.31
C TYR A 180 12.86 -11.39 9.99
N LEU A 181 11.65 -10.97 10.40
CA LEU A 181 11.44 -9.70 11.10
C LEU A 181 12.25 -9.58 12.40
N PHE A 182 12.39 -10.68 13.13
CA PHE A 182 13.05 -10.70 14.44
C PHE A 182 14.55 -10.95 14.38
N GLU A 183 15.17 -10.99 13.20
CA GLU A 183 16.62 -10.84 13.11
C GLU A 183 17.02 -9.45 13.64
N PRO A 184 18.10 -9.31 14.45
CA PRO A 184 18.39 -8.07 15.18
C PRO A 184 18.42 -6.79 14.32
N ASP A 185 19.07 -6.86 13.16
CA ASP A 185 19.17 -5.70 12.26
C ASP A 185 17.85 -5.36 11.57
N ASN A 186 17.03 -6.37 11.28
CA ASN A 186 15.73 -6.20 10.65
C ASN A 186 14.74 -5.59 11.64
N LEU A 187 14.73 -6.07 12.89
CA LEU A 187 13.88 -5.54 13.95
C LEU A 187 14.17 -4.06 14.20
N LEU A 188 15.45 -3.69 14.28
CA LEU A 188 15.87 -2.30 14.43
C LEU A 188 15.45 -1.44 13.23
N THR A 189 15.63 -1.95 12.01
CA THR A 189 15.25 -1.26 10.77
C THR A 189 13.74 -0.99 10.72
N VAL A 190 12.93 -1.99 11.04
CA VAL A 190 11.47 -1.86 11.10
C VAL A 190 11.07 -0.84 12.16
N CYS A 191 11.68 -0.91 13.36
CA CYS A 191 11.43 0.08 14.41
C CYS A 191 11.77 1.50 13.96
N ALA A 192 12.91 1.70 13.31
CA ALA A 192 13.33 3.00 12.80
C ALA A 192 12.32 3.60 11.81
N VAL A 193 11.86 2.81 10.84
CA VAL A 193 10.89 3.27 9.83
C VAL A 193 9.55 3.65 10.49
N LEU A 194 9.04 2.82 11.41
CA LEU A 194 7.75 3.05 12.05
C LEU A 194 7.78 4.22 13.04
N LEU A 195 8.87 4.39 13.78
CA LEU A 195 9.08 5.51 14.70
C LEU A 195 9.19 6.84 13.97
N THR A 196 9.83 6.86 12.79
CA THR A 196 10.01 8.09 11.99
C THR A 196 8.67 8.71 11.57
N TRP A 197 7.63 7.90 11.39
CA TRP A 197 6.36 8.36 10.85
C TRP A 197 5.23 8.56 11.86
N GLY A 198 5.46 8.29 13.14
CA GLY A 198 4.60 8.65 14.29
C GLY A 198 3.15 8.13 14.30
N LYS A 199 2.61 7.69 13.16
CA LYS A 199 1.25 7.15 13.00
C LYS A 199 1.24 5.62 13.07
N ALA A 200 2.41 5.00 13.10
CA ALA A 200 2.58 3.55 13.09
C ALA A 200 2.78 2.95 14.49
N HIS A 201 2.35 3.64 15.56
CA HIS A 201 2.41 3.14 16.93
C HIS A 201 1.69 1.79 17.10
N SER A 202 0.53 1.64 16.46
CA SER A 202 -0.21 0.37 16.47
C SER A 202 0.60 -0.76 15.85
N ALA A 203 1.38 -0.49 14.79
CA ALA A 203 2.25 -1.46 14.15
C ALA A 203 3.38 -1.91 15.09
N LEU A 204 3.99 -0.98 15.83
CA LEU A 204 5.03 -1.29 16.81
C LEU A 204 4.50 -2.15 17.96
N HIS A 205 3.28 -1.86 18.43
CA HIS A 205 2.64 -2.69 19.45
C HIS A 205 2.30 -4.08 18.92
N ARG A 206 1.75 -4.19 17.71
CA ARG A 206 1.48 -5.49 17.06
C ARG A 206 2.78 -6.29 16.89
N LEU A 207 3.85 -5.63 16.42
CA LEU A 207 5.17 -6.25 16.30
C LEU A 207 5.65 -6.83 17.63
N ALA A 208 5.55 -6.08 18.73
CA ALA A 208 5.89 -6.58 20.06
C ALA A 208 4.98 -7.73 20.52
N LEU A 209 3.70 -7.71 20.17
CA LEU A 209 2.75 -8.78 20.49
C LEU A 209 3.04 -10.09 19.71
N LEU A 210 3.61 -10.01 18.50
CA LEU A 210 3.94 -11.19 17.69
C LEU A 210 4.94 -12.13 18.40
N ARG A 211 5.96 -11.58 19.05
CA ARG A 211 6.90 -12.35 19.91
C ARG A 211 7.34 -11.50 21.10
N ARG A 212 6.58 -11.59 22.18
CA ARG A 212 6.79 -10.80 23.41
C ARG A 212 8.15 -11.10 24.07
N ASP A 213 8.53 -12.37 24.08
CA ASP A 213 9.73 -12.87 24.77
C ASP A 213 10.92 -13.09 23.83
N ASP A 214 10.92 -12.47 22.65
CA ASP A 214 12.01 -12.64 21.68
C ASP A 214 13.33 -12.02 22.20
N PRO A 215 14.46 -12.76 22.14
CA PRO A 215 15.75 -12.28 22.62
C PRO A 215 16.33 -11.09 21.82
N ALA A 216 15.77 -10.73 20.66
CA ALA A 216 16.17 -9.55 19.91
C ALA A 216 15.68 -8.23 20.55
N TRP A 217 14.63 -8.26 21.38
CA TRP A 217 14.06 -7.05 21.97
C TRP A 217 15.04 -6.26 22.86
N PRO A 218 15.75 -6.88 23.82
CA PRO A 218 16.69 -6.14 24.67
C PRO A 218 17.71 -5.32 23.88
N GLU A 219 18.31 -5.91 22.84
CA GLU A 219 19.27 -5.21 21.98
C GLU A 219 18.62 -4.15 21.09
N CYS A 220 17.45 -4.43 20.52
CA CYS A 220 16.72 -3.43 19.74
C CYS A 220 16.37 -2.21 20.61
N LEU A 221 15.91 -2.43 21.84
CA LEU A 221 15.48 -1.38 22.77
C LEU A 221 16.63 -0.47 23.22
N THR A 222 17.84 -1.01 23.38
CA THR A 222 19.04 -0.20 23.70
C THR A 222 19.49 0.62 22.49
N LYS A 223 19.32 0.10 21.27
CA LYS A 223 19.65 0.81 20.02
C LYS A 223 18.59 1.81 19.55
N LEU A 224 17.40 1.88 20.15
CA LEU A 224 16.39 2.87 19.73
C LEU A 224 16.89 4.32 19.83
N ASP A 225 17.67 4.64 20.86
CA ASP A 225 18.24 5.99 21.05
C ASP A 225 19.34 6.30 20.02
N THR A 226 19.88 5.28 19.34
CA THR A 226 20.87 5.47 18.27
C THR A 226 20.23 5.70 16.91
N ILE A 227 18.91 5.45 16.75
CA ILE A 227 18.21 5.61 15.47
C ILE A 227 18.36 7.02 14.88
N PRO A 228 18.19 8.12 15.64
CA PRO A 228 18.37 9.47 15.09
C PRO A 228 19.75 9.68 14.47
N ILE A 229 20.78 9.09 15.09
CA ILE A 229 22.18 9.19 14.62
C ILE A 229 22.41 8.25 13.43
N GLN A 230 22.02 6.98 13.57
CA GLN A 230 22.25 5.92 12.59
C GLN A 230 21.51 6.18 11.27
N PHE A 231 20.29 6.69 11.36
CA PHE A 231 19.44 6.96 10.20
C PHE A 231 19.35 8.44 9.86
N GLY A 232 19.98 9.35 10.61
CA GLY A 232 19.96 10.79 10.32
C GLY A 232 18.57 11.43 10.37
N VAL A 233 17.67 10.90 11.20
CA VAL A 233 16.27 11.35 11.32
C VAL A 233 16.00 12.02 12.66
N HIS A 234 15.00 12.90 12.72
CA HIS A 234 14.52 13.45 13.98
C HIS A 234 13.37 12.59 14.51
N LEU A 235 13.47 12.13 15.76
CA LEU A 235 12.44 11.34 16.43
C LEU A 235 11.97 12.05 17.69
N ASP A 236 10.69 11.89 17.99
CA ASP A 236 10.12 12.28 19.28
C ASP A 236 10.57 11.28 20.36
N SER A 237 11.23 11.79 21.41
CA SER A 237 11.71 10.98 22.53
C SER A 237 10.57 10.33 23.30
N HIS A 238 9.38 10.94 23.32
CA HIS A 238 8.20 10.37 23.98
C HIS A 238 7.77 9.06 23.31
N VAL A 239 7.79 9.02 21.98
CA VAL A 239 7.41 7.85 21.18
C VAL A 239 8.36 6.67 21.45
N ILE A 240 9.66 6.93 21.54
CA ILE A 240 10.67 5.91 21.89
C ILE A 240 10.45 5.39 23.33
N MET A 241 10.20 6.30 24.27
CA MET A 241 9.94 5.95 25.67
C MET A 241 8.70 5.08 25.83
N ASP A 242 7.62 5.39 25.10
CA ASP A 242 6.36 4.65 25.17
C ASP A 242 6.51 3.22 24.65
N VAL A 243 7.16 3.04 23.49
CA VAL A 243 7.47 1.71 22.94
C VAL A 243 8.34 0.91 23.91
N ARG A 244 9.36 1.55 24.49
CA ARG A 244 10.25 0.92 25.47
C ARG A 244 9.48 0.47 26.72
N LYS A 245 8.59 1.31 27.26
CA LYS A 245 7.75 0.96 28.40
C LYS A 245 6.81 -0.18 28.07
N PHE A 246 6.19 -0.16 26.90
CA PHE A 246 5.26 -1.20 26.46
C PHE A 246 5.94 -2.58 26.36
N VAL A 247 7.08 -2.66 25.68
CA VAL A 247 7.82 -3.92 25.51
C VAL A 247 8.35 -4.43 26.85
N LYS A 248 9.00 -3.57 27.66
CA LYS A 248 9.53 -3.95 28.99
C LYS A 248 8.44 -4.31 29.99
N GLY A 249 7.24 -3.74 29.83
CA GLY A 249 6.06 -4.06 30.62
C GLY A 249 5.37 -5.37 30.23
N GLY A 250 6.00 -6.21 29.39
CA GLY A 250 5.44 -7.49 28.95
C GLY A 250 4.31 -7.35 27.92
N CYS A 251 4.27 -6.23 27.20
CA CYS A 251 3.20 -5.90 26.24
C CYS A 251 1.79 -5.85 26.89
N VAL A 252 1.72 -5.47 28.17
CA VAL A 252 0.47 -5.32 28.94
C VAL A 252 0.11 -3.83 29.05
N GLY A 253 -1.13 -3.45 28.68
CA GLY A 253 -1.61 -2.05 28.73
C GLY A 253 -2.86 -1.81 27.88
N VAL A 254 -3.31 -0.55 27.75
CA VAL A 254 -4.57 -0.12 27.07
C VAL A 254 -4.71 -0.63 25.63
N TYR A 255 -3.62 -1.05 24.99
CA TYR A 255 -3.58 -1.61 23.63
C TYR A 255 -3.14 -3.08 23.56
N GLY A 256 -2.84 -3.71 24.70
CA GLY A 256 -2.58 -5.15 24.81
C GLY A 256 -3.88 -5.84 25.18
N ILE A 257 -4.55 -6.44 24.18
CA ILE A 257 -5.84 -7.10 24.36
C ILE A 257 -5.78 -8.10 25.52
N ASN A 258 -6.52 -7.77 26.59
CA ASN A 258 -7.24 -8.66 27.48
C ASN A 258 -8.24 -7.80 28.27
N ASN A 259 -9.46 -7.66 27.76
CA ASN A 259 -10.60 -7.31 28.62
C ASN A 259 -11.84 -8.12 28.19
N PRO A 260 -12.11 -9.29 28.80
CA PRO A 260 -13.37 -9.98 28.66
C PRO A 260 -14.40 -9.26 29.54
N GLY A 261 -15.00 -8.19 29.03
CA GLY A 261 -16.08 -7.51 29.75
C GLY A 261 -16.24 -6.04 29.39
N SER A 262 -16.96 -5.76 28.32
CA SER A 262 -17.79 -4.55 28.26
C SER A 262 -18.95 -4.72 27.28
N HIS A 263 -20.07 -5.17 27.83
CA HIS A 263 -21.38 -5.00 27.22
C HIS A 263 -21.72 -3.49 27.13
N THR A 264 -21.92 -2.99 25.89
CA THR A 264 -22.98 -2.04 25.40
C THR A 264 -23.25 -0.70 26.12
N PRO A 265 -23.63 0.41 25.42
CA PRO A 265 -24.92 0.48 24.73
C PRO A 265 -25.00 1.20 23.38
N ARG A 266 -25.98 0.74 22.59
CA ARG A 266 -26.60 1.39 21.43
C ARG A 266 -26.89 2.86 21.70
N ARG A 267 -26.66 3.70 20.68
CA ARG A 267 -27.32 5.00 20.54
C ARG A 267 -27.83 5.13 19.11
N ASP A 268 -29.15 5.09 18.99
CA ASP A 268 -29.88 5.60 17.84
C ASP A 268 -29.71 7.13 17.77
N GLN A 269 -29.58 7.68 16.56
CA GLN A 269 -30.08 9.02 16.27
C GLN A 269 -30.35 9.22 14.78
N ASP A 270 -31.60 9.62 14.55
CA ASP A 270 -32.29 9.95 13.30
C ASP A 270 -31.66 11.11 12.50
N GLY A 271 -31.82 11.00 11.17
CA GLY A 271 -32.43 12.04 10.34
C GLY A 271 -31.73 13.38 10.12
N SER A 272 -31.06 13.54 8.98
CA SER A 272 -31.07 14.82 8.22
C SER A 272 -30.76 14.61 6.74
N CYS A 273 -31.61 15.15 5.86
CA CYS A 273 -31.52 15.10 4.40
C CYS A 273 -30.20 15.66 3.82
N PRO A 274 -29.76 15.19 2.62
CA PRO A 274 -28.56 15.70 1.97
C PRO A 274 -28.84 16.99 1.18
N PRO A 275 -27.85 17.89 1.03
CA PRO A 275 -27.97 19.02 0.12
C PRO A 275 -27.94 18.54 -1.33
N LYS A 276 -28.93 18.97 -2.11
CA LYS A 276 -28.92 18.90 -3.58
C LYS A 276 -27.79 19.80 -4.10
N ASP A 277 -27.19 19.36 -5.21
CA ASP A 277 -26.13 20.04 -5.98
C ASP A 277 -24.68 19.82 -5.52
N SER A 278 -24.36 18.58 -5.16
CA SER A 278 -22.99 18.08 -5.32
C SER A 278 -22.76 17.71 -6.79
N PRO A 279 -21.66 18.15 -7.44
CA PRO A 279 -21.29 17.65 -8.76
C PRO A 279 -21.21 16.12 -8.70
N SER A 280 -21.75 15.43 -9.72
CA SER A 280 -21.84 13.98 -9.69
C SER A 280 -20.46 13.38 -9.39
N ARG A 281 -20.39 12.49 -8.39
CA ARG A 281 -19.15 11.79 -7.99
C ARG A 281 -18.49 11.07 -9.18
N LEU A 282 -19.29 10.68 -10.18
CA LEU A 282 -18.85 10.17 -11.48
C LEU A 282 -17.98 11.17 -12.25
N LYS A 283 -18.31 12.46 -12.23
CA LYS A 283 -17.55 13.54 -12.91
C LYS A 283 -16.22 13.80 -12.20
N LEU A 284 -16.20 13.69 -10.87
CA LEU A 284 -14.97 13.74 -10.08
C LEU A 284 -14.06 12.52 -10.36
N TRP A 285 -14.64 11.34 -10.56
CA TRP A 285 -13.92 10.11 -10.88
C TRP A 285 -13.43 10.03 -12.34
N LEU A 286 -14.23 10.48 -13.31
CA LEU A 286 -13.83 10.55 -14.72
C LEU A 286 -12.70 11.57 -14.96
N ASN A 287 -12.74 12.71 -14.26
CA ASN A 287 -11.65 13.69 -14.29
C ASN A 287 -10.34 13.16 -13.67
N GLN A 288 -10.41 12.11 -12.84
CA GLN A 288 -9.25 11.44 -12.26
C GLN A 288 -8.65 10.39 -13.21
N LEU A 289 -9.46 9.72 -14.04
CA LEU A 289 -8.98 8.71 -15.00
C LEU A 289 -8.45 9.31 -16.31
N TRP A 290 -9.00 10.45 -16.73
CA TRP A 290 -8.55 11.20 -17.89
C TRP A 290 -8.57 12.70 -17.56
N PRO A 291 -7.45 13.29 -17.08
CA PRO A 291 -7.33 14.72 -17.16
C PRO A 291 -7.33 15.05 -18.65
N HIS A 292 -8.35 15.76 -19.13
CA HIS A 292 -8.31 16.37 -20.44
C HIS A 292 -6.96 17.09 -20.53
N ARG A 293 -6.06 16.61 -21.39
CA ARG A 293 -4.98 17.45 -21.89
C ARG A 293 -5.69 18.57 -22.63
N GLY A 294 -6.00 19.64 -21.90
CA GLY A 294 -6.22 20.94 -22.47
C GLY A 294 -4.92 21.29 -23.16
N ILE A 295 -4.83 20.94 -24.44
CA ILE A 295 -4.09 21.74 -25.40
C ILE A 295 -4.71 23.12 -25.22
N ARG A 296 -4.04 23.96 -24.43
CA ARG A 296 -4.29 25.39 -24.43
C ARG A 296 -3.92 25.80 -25.85
N ALA A 297 -4.92 25.83 -26.73
CA ALA A 297 -4.82 26.48 -28.01
C ALA A 297 -4.42 27.92 -27.70
N THR A 298 -3.14 28.23 -27.92
CA THR A 298 -2.66 29.59 -28.06
C THR A 298 -3.30 30.14 -29.32
N ASN A 299 -4.53 30.64 -29.18
CA ASN A 299 -5.12 31.58 -30.13
C ASN A 299 -4.35 32.88 -30.00
N GLU A 300 -3.21 32.97 -30.68
CA GLU A 300 -2.61 34.23 -31.11
C GLU A 300 -1.59 33.95 -32.21
N ARG A 301 -2.12 33.63 -33.40
CA ARG A 301 -1.54 34.06 -34.68
C ARG A 301 -2.65 34.03 -35.71
N VAL A 302 -3.32 35.17 -35.81
CA VAL A 302 -4.16 35.52 -36.96
C VAL A 302 -3.33 35.32 -38.21
N ALA A 303 -3.75 34.37 -39.04
CA ALA A 303 -3.33 34.28 -40.41
C ALA A 303 -3.74 35.58 -41.13
N ARG A 304 -2.76 36.31 -41.66
CA ARG A 304 -2.97 37.16 -42.83
C ARG A 304 -2.22 36.51 -43.99
N PHE A 305 -2.86 35.54 -44.63
CA PHE A 305 -2.60 35.28 -46.03
C PHE A 305 -3.53 36.20 -46.82
N SER A 306 -2.98 37.33 -47.28
CA SER A 306 -3.58 38.11 -48.36
C SER A 306 -3.03 37.50 -49.65
N GLY A 307 -3.89 36.76 -50.36
CA GLY A 307 -3.70 36.54 -51.77
C GLY A 307 -4.38 37.66 -52.51
N ASP A 308 -3.62 38.48 -53.21
CA ASP A 308 -4.09 39.22 -54.38
C ASP A 308 -3.07 38.95 -55.49
N GLY A 309 -3.57 38.41 -56.60
CA GLY A 309 -2.83 38.30 -57.85
C GLY A 309 -2.94 39.57 -58.69
N GLN A 310 -2.32 39.49 -59.88
CA GLN A 310 -2.16 40.52 -60.93
C GLN A 310 -0.92 41.41 -60.70
N VAL A 311 0.05 41.56 -61.60
CA VAL A 311 0.13 41.39 -63.07
C VAL A 311 1.48 40.77 -63.43
#